data_AF-A0A939X1F5-F1
#
_entry.id   AF-A0A939X1F5-F1
#
_cell.length_a   1.000
_cell.length_b   1.000
_cell.length_c   1.000
_cell.angle_alpha   90.00
_cell.angle_beta   90.00
_cell.angle_gamma   90.00
#
_symmetry.space_group_name_H-M   'P 1'
#
loop_
_entity.id
_entity.type
_entity.pdbx_description
1 polymer ?
#
loop_
_entity_poly.entity_id
_entity_poly.type
_entity_poly.pdbx_seq_one_letter_code
_entity_poly.pdbx_strand_id
1 'polypeptide(L)'
;MLSKQLIAKRIGASGCYFLSIVYHCEKRTGKQVDIIALYDKALTSGWIESDCFMVKPADMIAYLLGIDAKRVDVRHEDLNYKPKSNEMEITRYENRATGTTYAHFVCTKDGAVIYDPYGASSTVTNGKPVSKRIITIK
;
A
#
# COMPACT_ATOMS: atom_id res chain seq x y z
N MET A 1 12.46 -15.79 13.70
CA MET A 1 12.66 -14.62 12.81
C MET A 1 12.89 -15.16 11.41
N LEU A 2 12.19 -14.66 10.39
CA LEU A 2 12.40 -15.13 9.01
C LEU A 2 13.73 -14.58 8.48
N SER A 3 14.32 -15.26 7.49
CA SER A 3 15.50 -14.69 6.83
C SER A 3 15.14 -13.43 6.03
N LYS A 4 16.05 -12.47 5.94
CA LYS A 4 15.84 -11.24 5.16
C LYS A 4 15.47 -11.53 3.70
N GLN A 5 16.05 -12.59 3.12
CA GLN A 5 15.74 -13.03 1.75
C GLN A 5 14.30 -13.54 1.62
N LEU A 6 13.80 -14.29 2.61
CA LEU A 6 12.42 -14.77 2.60
C LEU A 6 11.42 -13.63 2.76
N ILE A 7 11.74 -12.64 3.61
CA ILE A 7 10.94 -11.42 3.76
C ILE A 7 10.90 -10.66 2.42
N ALA A 8 12.06 -10.39 1.82
CA ALA A 8 12.15 -9.71 0.53
C ALA A 8 11.37 -10.45 -0.56
N LYS A 9 11.43 -11.79 -0.59
CA LYS A 9 10.65 -12.61 -1.53
C LYS A 9 9.14 -12.44 -1.34
N ARG A 10 8.65 -12.42 -0.09
CA ARG A 10 7.22 -12.24 0.21
C ARG A 10 6.74 -10.84 -0.16
N ILE A 11 7.52 -9.82 0.19
CA ILE A 11 7.22 -8.44 -0.16
C ILE A 11 7.24 -8.25 -1.68
N GLY A 12 8.20 -8.84 -2.39
CA GLY A 12 8.26 -8.76 -3.85
C GLY A 12 7.13 -9.52 -4.56
N ALA A 13 6.55 -10.54 -3.93
CA ALA A 13 5.43 -11.29 -4.49
C ALA A 13 4.09 -10.56 -4.30
N SER A 14 3.84 -9.99 -3.12
CA SER A 14 2.49 -9.55 -2.72
C SER A 14 2.44 -8.24 -1.90
N GLY A 15 3.59 -7.61 -1.65
CA GLY A 15 3.73 -6.40 -0.81
C GLY A 15 3.37 -5.06 -1.47
N CYS A 16 2.77 -5.03 -2.66
CA CYS A 16 2.49 -3.76 -3.37
C CYS A 16 1.67 -2.75 -2.52
N TYR A 17 0.66 -3.20 -1.78
CA TYR A 17 -0.11 -2.29 -0.92
C TYR A 17 0.69 -1.80 0.30
N PHE A 18 1.44 -2.71 0.94
CA PHE A 18 2.35 -2.41 2.04
C PHE A 18 3.39 -1.35 1.64
N LEU A 19 4.06 -1.53 0.50
CA LEU A 19 5.06 -0.61 -0.03
C LEU A 19 4.45 0.74 -0.45
N SER A 20 3.22 0.73 -0.99
CA SER A 20 2.50 1.97 -1.33
C SER A 20 2.20 2.82 -0.09
N ILE A 21 1.85 2.19 1.04
CA ILE A 21 1.67 2.89 2.31
C ILE A 21 3.00 3.48 2.79
N VAL A 22 4.09 2.69 2.74
CA VAL A 22 5.42 3.15 3.15
C VAL A 22 5.81 4.39 2.34
N TYR A 23 5.69 4.35 1.01
CA TYR A 23 6.00 5.48 0.15
C TYR A 23 5.30 6.78 0.58
N HIS A 24 4.00 6.72 0.83
CA HIS A 24 3.22 7.88 1.28
C HIS A 24 3.70 8.41 2.64
N CYS A 25 4.04 7.51 3.57
CA CYS A 25 4.55 7.88 4.89
C CYS A 25 5.97 8.48 4.81
N GLU A 26 6.86 7.92 3.99
CA GLU A 26 8.20 8.45 3.76
C GLU A 26 8.14 9.85 3.12
N LYS A 27 7.27 10.04 2.11
CA LYS A 27 7.07 11.36 1.49
C LYS A 27 6.55 12.41 2.46
N ARG A 28 5.67 12.01 3.38
CA ARG A 28 5.11 12.92 4.39
C ARG A 28 6.11 13.27 5.49
N THR A 29 6.95 12.32 5.90
CA THR A 29 7.87 12.48 7.05
C THR A 29 9.28 12.90 6.65
N GLY A 30 9.67 12.70 5.39
CA GLY A 30 11.05 12.85 4.91
C GLY A 30 12.01 11.78 5.44
N LYS A 31 11.52 10.72 6.11
CA LYS A 31 12.33 9.67 6.71
C LYS A 31 12.23 8.40 5.90
N GLN A 32 13.36 7.74 5.66
CA GLN A 32 13.38 6.40 5.08
C GLN A 32 13.04 5.33 6.12
N VAL A 33 12.39 4.27 5.67
CA VAL A 33 11.95 3.15 6.49
C VAL A 33 12.74 1.89 6.15
N ASP A 34 13.26 1.21 7.18
CA ASP A 34 13.77 -0.15 6.99
C ASP A 34 12.59 -1.11 6.75
N ILE A 35 12.40 -1.46 5.48
CA ILE A 35 11.32 -2.31 4.99
C ILE A 35 11.31 -3.69 5.65
N ILE A 36 12.49 -4.27 5.91
CA ILE A 36 12.59 -5.61 6.49
C ILE A 36 12.20 -5.57 7.96
N ALA A 37 12.72 -4.58 8.71
CA ALA A 37 12.34 -4.38 10.11
C ALA A 37 10.84 -4.04 10.25
N LEU A 38 10.31 -3.20 9.34
CA LEU A 38 8.89 -2.87 9.33
C LEU A 38 8.03 -4.11 9.06
N TYR A 39 8.40 -4.99 8.13
CA TYR A 39 7.64 -6.20 7.85
C TYR A 39 7.51 -7.09 9.10
N ASP A 40 8.62 -7.34 9.80
CA ASP A 40 8.59 -8.13 11.04
C ASP A 40 7.74 -7.46 12.12
N LYS A 41 7.84 -6.12 12.26
CA LYS A 41 7.01 -5.34 13.17
C LYS A 41 5.52 -5.43 12.80
N ALA A 42 5.20 -5.30 11.52
CA ALA A 42 3.82 -5.33 11.03
C ALA A 42 3.19 -6.70 11.21
N LEU A 43 3.95 -7.78 10.97
CA LEU A 43 3.50 -9.15 11.17
C LEU A 43 3.25 -9.43 12.66
N THR A 44 4.21 -9.10 13.52
CA THR A 44 4.08 -9.31 14.98
C THR A 44 2.98 -8.45 15.62
N SER A 45 2.68 -7.29 15.05
CA SER A 45 1.61 -6.39 15.53
C SER A 45 0.24 -6.73 14.91
N GLY A 46 0.15 -7.72 14.02
CA GLY A 46 -1.07 -8.13 13.35
C GLY A 46 -1.63 -7.08 12.38
N TRP A 47 -0.78 -6.24 11.80
CA TRP A 47 -1.17 -5.28 10.77
C TRP A 47 -1.23 -5.89 9.39
N ILE A 48 -0.40 -6.91 9.17
CA ILE A 48 -0.36 -7.71 7.94
C ILE A 48 -0.39 -9.20 8.28
N GLU A 49 -0.81 -10.01 7.31
CA GLU A 49 -0.56 -11.44 7.28
C GLU A 49 0.79 -11.76 6.64
N SER A 50 1.17 -13.04 6.68
CA SER A 50 2.48 -13.51 6.23
C SER A 50 2.74 -13.30 4.74
N ASP A 51 1.69 -13.13 3.93
CA ASP A 51 1.73 -12.85 2.50
C ASP A 51 1.60 -11.34 2.18
N CYS A 52 1.76 -10.47 3.18
CA CYS A 52 1.54 -9.02 3.09
C CYS A 52 0.08 -8.59 2.91
N PHE A 53 -0.90 -9.48 3.08
CA PHE A 53 -2.31 -9.07 3.13
C PHE A 53 -2.51 -8.06 4.27
N MET A 54 -3.06 -6.90 3.96
CA MET A 54 -3.17 -5.78 4.90
C MET A 54 -4.45 -5.90 5.73
N VAL A 55 -4.30 -6.14 7.03
CA VAL A 55 -5.41 -6.30 7.99
C VAL A 55 -5.73 -4.98 8.68
N LYS A 56 -4.71 -4.23 9.12
CA LYS A 56 -4.86 -2.97 9.87
C LYS A 56 -4.00 -1.85 9.27
N PRO A 57 -4.37 -1.30 8.11
CA PRO A 57 -3.58 -0.27 7.44
C PRO A 57 -3.46 1.00 8.28
N ALA A 58 -4.54 1.41 8.97
CA ALA A 58 -4.55 2.62 9.80
C ALA A 58 -3.51 2.57 10.93
N ASP A 59 -3.42 1.44 11.64
CA ASP A 59 -2.45 1.21 12.71
C ASP A 59 -1.00 1.29 12.19
N MET A 60 -0.71 0.68 11.04
CA MET A 60 0.63 0.73 10.44
C MET A 60 1.00 2.16 10.02
N ILE A 61 0.08 2.89 9.40
CA ILE A 61 0.28 4.30 9.01
C ILE A 61 0.53 5.15 10.24
N ALA A 62 -0.28 4.99 11.29
CA ALA A 62 -0.13 5.72 12.54
C ALA A 62 1.22 5.48 13.20
N TYR A 63 1.69 4.23 13.20
CA TYR A 63 3.02 3.87 13.67
C TYR A 63 4.12 4.58 12.86
N LEU A 64 4.05 4.54 11.52
CA LEU A 64 5.03 5.19 10.65
C LEU A 64 5.05 6.71 10.78
N LEU A 65 3.90 7.32 11.07
CA LEU A 65 3.77 8.77 11.26
C LEU A 65 4.02 9.22 12.70
N GLY A 66 4.11 8.30 13.66
CA GLY A 66 4.26 8.62 15.09
C GLY A 66 3.03 9.30 15.70
N ILE A 67 1.83 8.89 15.29
CA ILE A 67 0.55 9.46 15.75
C ILE A 67 -0.39 8.37 16.28
N ASP A 68 -1.50 8.77 16.90
CA ASP A 68 -2.56 7.85 17.33
C ASP A 68 -3.33 7.29 16.12
N ALA A 69 -3.58 5.97 16.11
CA ALA A 69 -4.34 5.28 15.07
C ALA A 69 -5.74 5.85 14.84
N LYS A 70 -6.39 6.41 15.87
CA LYS A 70 -7.71 7.07 15.74
C LYS A 70 -7.68 8.31 14.84
N ARG A 71 -6.49 8.86 14.59
CA ARG A 71 -6.29 10.00 13.67
C ARG A 71 -6.12 9.56 12.22
N VAL A 72 -6.02 8.26 11.95
CA VAL A 72 -5.88 7.73 10.60
C VAL A 72 -7.18 7.08 10.18
N ASP A 73 -7.73 7.55 9.06
CA ASP A 73 -8.84 6.90 8.38
C ASP A 73 -8.33 6.30 7.08
N VAL A 74 -8.65 5.03 6.83
CA VAL A 74 -8.35 4.34 5.57
C VAL A 74 -9.64 3.75 5.05
N ARG A 75 -10.15 4.32 3.96
CA ARG A 75 -11.43 3.91 3.38
C ARG A 75 -11.29 3.44 1.95
N HIS A 76 -12.25 2.60 1.57
CA HIS A 76 -12.40 2.09 0.22
C HIS A 76 -13.36 3.02 -0.53
N GLU A 77 -12.89 3.56 -1.65
CA GLU A 77 -13.68 4.42 -2.52
C GLU A 77 -13.72 3.86 -3.94
N ASP A 78 -14.75 4.23 -4.68
CA ASP A 78 -14.82 3.95 -6.11
C ASP A 78 -13.86 4.84 -6.92
N LEU A 79 -13.83 4.63 -8.24
CA LEU A 79 -12.91 5.36 -9.12
C LEU A 79 -13.34 6.82 -9.37
N ASN A 80 -14.62 7.13 -9.19
CA ASN A 80 -15.18 8.46 -9.40
C ASN A 80 -14.87 9.40 -8.23
N TYR A 81 -14.54 8.85 -7.06
CA TYR A 81 -14.08 9.63 -5.93
C TYR A 81 -12.85 10.47 -6.29
N LYS A 82 -12.93 11.78 -6.02
CA LYS A 82 -11.83 12.74 -6.20
C LYS A 82 -11.21 13.02 -4.83
N PRO A 83 -9.97 12.59 -4.57
CA PRO A 83 -9.32 12.86 -3.30
C PRO A 83 -9.14 14.36 -3.04
N LYS A 84 -9.27 14.73 -1.78
CA LYS A 84 -8.96 16.10 -1.33
C LYS A 84 -7.44 16.30 -1.29
N SER A 85 -7.02 17.56 -1.28
CA SER A 85 -5.59 17.93 -1.30
C SER A 85 -4.77 17.37 -0.13
N ASN A 86 -5.42 17.07 1.00
CA ASN A 86 -4.81 16.52 2.20
C ASN A 86 -4.91 14.99 2.30
N GLU A 87 -5.43 14.32 1.27
CA GLU A 87 -5.64 12.87 1.23
C GLU A 87 -4.58 12.18 0.37
N MET A 88 -4.22 10.98 0.78
CA MET A 88 -3.29 10.13 0.03
C MET A 88 -4.09 9.05 -0.67
N GLU A 89 -3.81 8.85 -1.96
CA GLU A 89 -4.53 7.93 -2.83
C GLU A 89 -3.63 6.73 -3.20
N ILE A 90 -4.17 5.53 -3.06
CA ILE A 90 -3.60 4.29 -3.58
C ILE A 90 -4.67 3.62 -4.44
N THR A 91 -4.40 3.42 -5.71
CA THR A 91 -5.32 2.76 -6.64
C THR A 91 -4.99 1.29 -6.78
N ARG A 92 -6.04 0.46 -6.73
CA ARG A 92 -5.98 -0.96 -7.10
C ARG A 92 -6.25 -1.11 -8.59
N TYR A 93 -5.32 -1.74 -9.29
CA TYR A 93 -5.48 -2.23 -10.64
C TYR A 93 -5.76 -3.73 -10.62
N GLU A 94 -6.59 -4.17 -11.57
CA GLU A 94 -6.80 -5.59 -11.84
C GLU A 94 -6.54 -5.90 -13.31
N ASN A 95 -5.78 -6.95 -13.55
CA ASN A 95 -5.62 -7.56 -14.85
C ASN A 95 -6.23 -8.97 -14.79
N ARG A 96 -7.27 -9.18 -15.59
CA ARG A 96 -8.03 -10.44 -15.61
C ARG A 96 -7.52 -11.28 -16.77
N ALA A 97 -6.82 -12.37 -16.44
CA ALA A 97 -6.51 -13.44 -17.37
C ALA A 97 -7.49 -14.60 -17.17
N THR A 98 -7.55 -15.54 -18.12
CA THR A 98 -8.45 -16.70 -18.05
C THR A 98 -8.25 -17.46 -16.74
N GLY A 99 -9.26 -17.42 -15.86
CA GLY A 99 -9.25 -18.10 -14.57
C GLY A 99 -8.44 -17.45 -13.45
N THR A 100 -7.85 -16.26 -13.64
CA THR A 100 -7.06 -15.58 -12.59
C THR A 100 -7.16 -14.06 -12.67
N THR A 101 -7.41 -13.42 -11.53
CA THR A 101 -7.36 -11.96 -11.38
C THR A 101 -6.07 -11.57 -10.68
N TYR A 102 -5.19 -10.88 -11.38
CA TYR A 102 -4.00 -10.28 -10.79
C TYR A 102 -4.34 -8.89 -10.28
N ALA A 103 -4.06 -8.64 -9.01
CA ALA A 103 -4.27 -7.34 -8.39
C ALA A 103 -2.94 -6.66 -8.07
N HIS A 104 -2.89 -5.36 -8.27
CA HIS A 104 -1.70 -4.56 -7.96
C HIS A 104 -2.11 -3.20 -7.42
N PHE A 105 -1.44 -2.75 -6.37
CA PHE A 105 -1.69 -1.44 -5.75
C PHE A 105 -0.55 -0.49 -6.07
N VAL A 106 -0.91 0.72 -6.48
CA VAL A 106 0.03 1.80 -6.82
C VAL A 106 -0.43 3.11 -6.20
N CYS A 107 0.50 4.00 -5.88
CA CYS A 107 0.16 5.35 -5.46
C CYS A 107 -0.22 6.16 -6.69
N THR A 108 -1.38 6.81 -6.62
CA THR A 108 -1.88 7.69 -7.67
C THR A 108 -2.14 9.07 -7.12
N LYS A 109 -2.25 10.04 -8.03
CA LYS A 109 -2.76 11.38 -7.75
C LYS A 109 -3.40 11.93 -9.01
N ASP A 110 -4.64 12.41 -8.90
CA ASP A 110 -5.38 13.01 -10.01
C ASP A 110 -5.42 12.11 -11.27
N GLY A 111 -5.50 10.78 -11.06
CA GLY A 111 -5.52 9.79 -12.13
C GLY A 111 -4.15 9.39 -12.71
N ALA A 112 -3.07 10.04 -12.29
CA ALA A 112 -1.71 9.68 -12.68
C ALA A 112 -1.05 8.76 -11.64
N VAL A 113 -0.28 7.77 -12.09
CA VAL A 113 0.57 6.96 -11.22
C VAL A 113 1.78 7.78 -10.81
N ILE A 114 1.96 7.98 -9.49
CA ILE A 114 3.11 8.70 -8.93
C ILE A 114 4.17 7.78 -8.35
N TYR A 115 3.79 6.54 -8.03
CA TYR A 115 4.71 5.49 -7.57
C TYR A 115 4.10 4.12 -7.80
N ASP A 116 4.85 3.27 -8.51
CA ASP A 116 4.57 1.84 -8.62
C ASP A 116 5.63 1.07 -7.82
N PRO A 117 5.25 0.35 -6.75
CA PRO A 117 6.18 -0.43 -5.95
C PRO A 117 7.03 -1.46 -6.71
N TYR A 118 6.53 -1.94 -7.85
CA TYR A 118 7.18 -2.95 -8.68
C TYR A 118 7.65 -2.39 -10.03
N GLY A 119 7.56 -1.08 -10.25
CA GLY A 119 7.98 -0.43 -11.49
C GLY A 119 6.99 -0.65 -12.64
N ALA A 120 7.46 -1.07 -13.82
CA ALA A 120 6.60 -1.24 -15.00
C ALA A 120 5.73 -2.52 -14.90
N SER A 121 4.73 -2.51 -14.02
CA SER A 121 3.84 -3.64 -13.78
C SER A 121 2.89 -3.88 -14.96
N SER A 122 2.90 -5.11 -15.50
CA SER A 122 1.94 -5.55 -16.53
C SER A 122 0.48 -5.38 -16.08
N THR A 123 0.20 -5.45 -14.78
CA THR A 123 -1.14 -5.23 -14.23
C THR A 123 -1.60 -3.78 -14.38
N VAL A 124 -0.67 -2.81 -14.31
CA VAL A 124 -0.97 -1.40 -14.55
C VAL A 124 -1.06 -1.11 -16.04
N THR A 125 -0.16 -1.68 -16.84
CA THR A 125 -0.11 -1.47 -18.30
C THR A 125 -1.30 -2.08 -19.03
N ASN A 126 -1.66 -3.33 -18.69
CA ASN A 126 -2.66 -4.10 -19.43
C ASN A 126 -3.97 -4.30 -18.67
N GLY A 127 -3.99 -3.95 -17.37
CA GLY A 127 -5.19 -4.03 -16.54
C GLY A 127 -5.99 -2.74 -16.54
N LYS A 128 -6.92 -2.66 -15.59
CA LYS A 128 -7.73 -1.46 -15.36
C LYS A 128 -7.77 -1.10 -13.88
N PRO A 129 -7.85 0.19 -13.52
CA PRO A 129 -8.14 0.57 -12.16
C PRO A 129 -9.54 0.05 -11.78
N VAL A 130 -9.71 -0.39 -10.53
CA VAL A 130 -10.99 -0.94 -10.03
C VAL A 130 -11.47 -0.32 -8.73
N SER A 131 -10.57 0.21 -7.90
CA SER A 131 -10.92 0.88 -6.65
C SER A 131 -9.79 1.74 -6.12
N LYS A 132 -10.11 2.59 -5.16
CA LYS A 132 -9.15 3.42 -4.44
C LYS A 132 -9.11 3.05 -2.96
N ARG A 133 -7.96 3.25 -2.33
CA ARG A 133 -7.78 3.35 -0.89
C ARG A 133 -7.39 4.79 -0.62
N ILE A 134 -8.26 5.48 0.12
CA ILE A 134 -8.05 6.88 0.49
C ILE A 134 -7.64 6.91 1.95
N ILE A 135 -6.49 7.53 2.21
CA ILE A 135 -5.94 7.70 3.54
C ILE A 135 -6.08 9.17 3.92
N THR A 136 -6.76 9.42 5.04
CA THR A 136 -6.90 10.76 5.63
C THR A 136 -6.26 10.76 7.01
N ILE A 137 -5.47 11.81 7.28
CA ILE A 137 -4.91 12.08 8.61
C ILE A 137 -5.67 13.26 9.21
N LYS A 138 -6.30 13.04 10.37
CA LYS A 138 -7.08 14.03 11.12
C LYS A 138 -6.21 14.78 12.13
#